data_AF-A0A1X2GL94-F1
#
_entry.id   AF-A0A1X2GL94-F1
#
_cell.length_a   1.000
_cell.length_b   1.000
_cell.length_c   1.000
_cell.angle_alpha   90.00
_cell.angle_beta   90.00
_cell.angle_gamma   90.00
#
_symmetry.space_group_name_H-M   'P 1'
#
loop_
_entity.id
_entity.type
_entity.pdbx_description
1 polymer ?
#
loop_
_entity_poly.entity_id
_entity_poly.type
_entity_poly.pdbx_seq_one_letter_code
_entity_poly.pdbx_strand_id
1 'polypeptide(L)'
;MAFRCEKCDMSFVDERRCIIHEKTSHTDVLYYGEDLSPLFRADGRFTCPKCNKAIENTRDFIDHVKDHGIECSMIGKRRVDSPGKAKRSRRSKRSMSHSPSALPQPADNRQPGMLHTMGYLPPFQQPPLVPQTMATSSVLPPCLVLPTTREVVLAAADCTDSDKSRREDILMLTKLGRWIPLIHFIGGRWVGLLTSASSAAALTDVNHGSGQFYLPVADEPVTLENCFTYVQSSSKISLALASTTHVQITRLQVDYLNLGWLGQLHLWYMCSQLLAGAVLVEGSTAIMVLTLESYSRDSVLDVQCVNGWLDNFTLPEIPGPHGLIKVCLLDAPDGRKLCIGTRASIFLVTGSIRLDTGSVNLGLSTHHFAPTRNTQIFLDRDSVARAQEILKEPSTTKCQALPSLYQLRHVVDRFDDLSTYTLCRASAPLATPLNNQPWSIWTLSDTDAFATQDQRCSHLFHEIAFRVFESGSSAVLTLDSVKVILTTLERGSEMQRILHDITALFSDSDSIPIIGNTMLNSYLAELASLINIKDENEKKSLALQAEYYYNP
;
A
#
# COMPACT_ATOMS: atom_id res chain seq x y z
N MET A 1 2.84 35.89 -24.31
CA MET A 1 3.80 35.03 -23.57
C MET A 1 3.67 33.63 -24.12
N ALA A 2 4.77 32.97 -24.49
CA ALA A 2 4.74 31.57 -24.90
C ALA A 2 4.82 30.69 -23.66
N PHE A 3 4.02 29.63 -23.59
CA PHE A 3 4.07 28.66 -22.50
C PHE A 3 5.13 27.62 -22.84
N ARG A 4 6.03 27.27 -21.91
CA ARG A 4 7.07 26.27 -22.13
C ARG A 4 6.82 25.07 -21.23
N CYS A 5 6.98 23.87 -21.78
CA CYS A 5 6.94 22.65 -20.97
C CYS A 5 8.24 22.55 -20.16
N GLU A 6 8.12 22.39 -18.84
CA GLU A 6 9.25 22.37 -17.92
C GLU A 6 10.18 21.15 -18.12
N LYS A 7 9.68 20.08 -18.74
CA LYS A 7 10.42 18.82 -18.91
C LYS A 7 11.23 18.72 -20.20
N CYS A 8 10.83 19.43 -21.26
CA CYS A 8 11.47 19.31 -22.58
C CYS A 8 11.68 20.65 -23.31
N ASP A 9 11.39 21.77 -22.65
CA ASP A 9 11.56 23.14 -23.15
C ASP A 9 10.77 23.48 -24.44
N MET A 10 9.86 22.61 -24.89
CA MET A 10 9.00 22.90 -26.03
C MET A 10 8.07 24.08 -25.73
N SER A 11 7.97 25.02 -26.68
CA SER A 11 7.10 26.19 -26.58
C SER A 11 5.73 25.96 -27.23
N PHE A 12 4.67 26.38 -26.56
CA PHE A 12 3.28 26.27 -26.97
C PHE A 12 2.61 27.65 -27.06
N VAL A 13 1.67 27.76 -28.00
CA VAL A 13 0.90 28.99 -28.27
C VAL A 13 -0.08 29.31 -27.14
N ASP A 14 -0.53 28.28 -26.41
CA ASP A 14 -1.46 28.40 -25.30
C ASP A 14 -1.16 27.37 -24.19
N GLU A 15 -1.53 27.72 -22.96
CA GLU A 15 -1.33 26.92 -21.75
C GLU A 15 -1.97 25.53 -21.86
N ARG A 16 -3.15 25.45 -22.47
CA ARG A 16 -3.90 24.20 -22.61
C ARG A 16 -3.12 23.18 -23.44
N ARG A 17 -2.45 23.60 -24.52
CA ARG A 17 -1.58 22.72 -25.31
C ARG A 17 -0.34 22.27 -24.52
N CYS A 18 0.22 23.14 -23.69
CA CYS A 18 1.34 22.80 -22.81
C CYS A 18 0.94 21.72 -21.80
N ILE A 19 -0.19 21.90 -21.11
CA ILE A 19 -0.74 20.92 -20.15
C ILE A 19 -1.08 19.59 -20.85
N ILE A 20 -1.64 19.62 -22.06
CA ILE A 20 -1.93 18.40 -22.82
C ILE A 20 -0.62 17.68 -23.17
N HIS A 21 0.38 18.40 -23.65
CA HIS A 21 1.69 17.84 -23.97
C HIS A 21 2.33 17.16 -22.75
N GLU A 22 2.33 17.83 -21.59
CA GLU A 22 2.86 17.26 -20.35
C GLU A 22 2.21 15.94 -19.98
N LYS A 23 0.88 15.86 -20.13
CA LYS A 23 0.13 14.63 -19.85
C LYS A 23 0.38 13.54 -20.87
N THR A 24 0.56 13.86 -22.16
CA THR A 24 0.68 12.83 -23.21
C THR A 24 2.11 12.36 -23.44
N SER A 25 3.09 13.23 -23.23
CA SER A 25 4.49 12.99 -23.57
C SER A 25 5.33 12.60 -22.37
N HIS A 26 4.95 13.06 -21.17
CA HIS A 26 5.76 12.91 -19.95
C HIS A 26 5.05 12.15 -18.82
N THR A 27 4.10 11.29 -19.18
CA THR A 27 3.54 10.29 -18.26
C THR A 27 4.38 9.02 -18.37
N ASP A 28 5.03 8.66 -17.27
CA ASP A 28 5.97 7.53 -17.23
C ASP A 28 5.31 6.21 -16.81
N VAL A 29 4.12 6.28 -16.18
CA VAL A 29 3.40 5.11 -15.68
C VAL A 29 1.92 5.18 -16.08
N LEU A 30 1.40 4.07 -16.61
CA LEU A 30 -0.02 3.84 -16.85
C LEU A 30 -0.49 2.61 -16.07
N TYR A 31 -1.79 2.51 -15.83
CA TYR A 31 -2.39 1.35 -15.18
C TYR A 31 -3.38 0.73 -16.13
N TYR A 32 -3.23 -0.55 -16.43
CA TYR A 32 -4.10 -1.28 -17.36
C TYR A 32 -4.71 -2.52 -16.70
N GLY A 33 -5.85 -2.97 -17.25
CA GLY A 33 -6.56 -4.14 -16.76
C GLY A 33 -7.45 -3.88 -15.52
N GLU A 34 -8.20 -4.89 -15.12
CA GLU A 34 -9.06 -4.86 -13.93
C GLU A 34 -8.25 -4.84 -12.63
N ASP A 35 -7.05 -5.42 -12.67
CA ASP A 35 -6.10 -5.54 -11.56
C ASP A 35 -5.25 -4.27 -11.35
N LEU A 36 -5.35 -3.29 -12.24
CA LEU A 36 -4.54 -2.06 -12.25
C LEU A 36 -3.05 -2.39 -12.24
N SER A 37 -2.62 -3.27 -13.13
CA SER A 37 -1.20 -3.58 -13.31
C SER A 37 -0.46 -2.34 -13.84
N PRO A 38 0.66 -1.92 -13.20
CA PRO A 38 1.43 -0.78 -13.66
C PRO A 38 2.20 -1.13 -14.94
N LEU A 39 2.18 -0.22 -15.91
CA LEU A 39 2.94 -0.28 -17.14
C LEU A 39 3.86 0.93 -17.22
N PHE A 40 5.16 0.64 -17.26
CA PHE A 40 6.20 1.66 -17.30
C PHE A 40 6.57 2.01 -18.73
N ARG A 41 6.84 3.30 -18.97
CA ARG A 41 7.42 3.78 -20.22
C ARG A 41 8.90 3.40 -20.27
N ALA A 42 9.29 2.61 -21.26
CA ALA A 42 10.68 2.21 -21.51
C ALA A 42 11.14 2.80 -22.83
N ASP A 43 12.33 3.43 -22.85
CA ASP A 43 12.90 4.09 -24.04
C ASP A 43 11.94 5.09 -24.70
N GLY A 44 11.17 5.81 -23.89
CA GLY A 44 10.19 6.79 -24.35
C GLY A 44 8.88 6.21 -24.89
N ARG A 45 8.67 4.89 -24.83
CA ARG A 45 7.51 4.19 -25.39
C ARG A 45 6.81 3.29 -24.37
N PHE A 46 5.52 3.04 -24.58
CA PHE A 46 4.77 1.98 -23.92
C PHE A 46 4.63 0.78 -24.85
N THR A 47 4.82 -0.43 -24.31
CA THR A 47 4.66 -1.67 -25.07
C THR A 47 3.33 -2.33 -24.68
N CYS A 48 2.46 -2.56 -25.67
CA CYS A 48 1.17 -3.21 -25.42
C CYS A 48 1.37 -4.67 -24.97
N PRO A 49 0.87 -5.08 -23.80
CA PRO A 49 1.09 -6.43 -23.28
C PRO A 49 0.36 -7.51 -24.10
N LYS A 50 -0.64 -7.14 -24.92
CA LYS A 50 -1.42 -8.10 -25.72
C LYS A 50 -0.83 -8.36 -27.10
N CYS A 51 -0.23 -7.35 -27.74
CA CYS A 51 0.27 -7.49 -29.12
C CYS A 51 1.72 -7.00 -29.33
N ASN A 52 2.42 -6.60 -28.26
CA ASN A 52 3.79 -6.11 -28.27
C ASN A 52 4.05 -4.88 -29.15
N LYS A 53 3.00 -4.13 -29.54
CA LYS A 53 3.18 -2.87 -30.28
C LYS A 53 3.73 -1.79 -29.35
N ALA A 54 4.85 -1.18 -29.73
CA ALA A 54 5.45 -0.04 -29.04
C ALA A 54 4.81 1.28 -29.51
N ILE A 55 4.40 2.12 -28.56
CA ILE A 55 3.64 3.37 -28.82
C ILE A 55 4.24 4.50 -27.98
N GLU A 56 4.61 5.61 -28.63
CA GLU A 56 5.33 6.72 -27.97
C GLU A 56 4.40 7.66 -27.21
N ASN A 57 3.16 7.84 -27.68
CA ASN A 57 2.21 8.77 -27.07
C ASN A 57 1.27 8.05 -26.09
N THR A 58 1.11 8.58 -24.88
CA THR A 58 0.19 8.02 -23.86
C THR A 58 -1.23 7.89 -24.38
N ARG A 59 -1.72 8.86 -25.16
CA ARG A 59 -3.09 8.87 -25.68
C ARG A 59 -3.29 7.77 -26.72
N ASP A 60 -2.36 7.67 -27.67
CA ASP A 60 -2.39 6.64 -28.69
C ASP A 60 -2.28 5.24 -28.07
N PHE A 61 -1.53 5.11 -26.97
CA PHE A 61 -1.45 3.87 -26.22
C PHE A 61 -2.78 3.50 -25.57
N ILE A 62 -3.44 4.46 -24.89
CA ILE A 62 -4.75 4.25 -24.26
C ILE A 62 -5.80 3.86 -25.31
N ASP A 63 -5.82 4.52 -26.46
CA ASP A 63 -6.77 4.21 -27.53
C ASP A 63 -6.47 2.84 -28.14
N HIS A 64 -5.18 2.49 -28.32
CA HIS A 64 -4.78 1.17 -28.79
C HIS A 64 -5.19 0.02 -27.86
N VAL A 65 -5.03 0.16 -26.54
CA VAL A 65 -5.42 -0.92 -25.60
C VAL A 65 -6.94 -1.03 -25.43
N LYS A 66 -7.70 0.03 -25.70
CA LYS A 66 -9.16 -0.05 -25.78
C LYS A 66 -9.63 -0.90 -26.95
N ASP A 67 -8.93 -0.88 -28.09
CA ASP A 67 -9.23 -1.79 -29.21
C ASP A 67 -9.03 -3.27 -28.83
N HIS A 68 -8.27 -3.52 -27.75
CA HIS A 68 -8.06 -4.85 -27.18
C HIS A 68 -9.07 -5.22 -26.08
N GLY A 69 -10.01 -4.33 -25.75
CA GLY A 69 -10.94 -4.49 -24.63
C GLY A 69 -10.30 -4.32 -23.25
N ILE A 70 -9.13 -3.68 -23.18
CA ILE A 70 -8.41 -3.46 -21.92
C ILE A 70 -8.68 -2.03 -21.45
N GLU A 71 -9.19 -1.88 -20.22
CA GLU A 71 -9.28 -0.57 -19.59
C GLU A 71 -7.89 -0.06 -19.20
N CYS A 72 -7.62 1.22 -19.45
CA CYS A 72 -6.35 1.86 -19.11
C CYS A 72 -6.59 3.27 -18.58
N SER A 73 -5.90 3.65 -17.50
CA SER A 73 -6.10 4.93 -16.83
C SER A 73 -4.78 5.57 -16.38
N MET A 74 -4.80 6.90 -16.31
CA MET A 74 -3.78 7.71 -15.62
C MET A 74 -4.27 7.97 -14.19
N ILE A 75 -3.37 8.04 -13.21
CA ILE A 75 -3.66 8.12 -11.77
C ILE A 75 -4.58 9.28 -11.31
N GLY A 76 -4.92 10.24 -12.18
CA GLY A 76 -5.77 11.39 -11.81
C GLY A 76 -7.21 11.39 -12.32
N LYS A 77 -7.72 10.32 -12.96
CA LYS A 77 -9.06 10.30 -13.58
C LYS A 77 -9.91 9.08 -13.21
N ARG A 78 -10.39 9.00 -11.97
CA ARG A 78 -11.71 8.40 -11.71
C ARG A 78 -12.58 9.44 -11.01
N ARG A 79 -13.41 10.15 -11.78
CA ARG A 79 -14.71 10.59 -11.25
C ARG A 79 -15.60 9.36 -11.24
N VAL A 80 -16.15 9.03 -10.08
CA VAL A 80 -17.15 7.99 -9.91
C VAL A 80 -18.39 8.41 -10.70
N ASP A 81 -18.62 7.78 -11.84
CA ASP A 81 -19.91 7.91 -12.54
C ASP A 81 -20.99 7.25 -11.67
N SER A 82 -21.93 8.06 -11.19
CA SER A 82 -23.09 7.57 -10.45
C SER A 82 -23.94 6.64 -11.33
N PRO A 83 -24.29 5.42 -10.89
CA PRO A 83 -25.10 4.52 -11.69
C PRO A 83 -26.57 4.95 -11.58
N GLY A 84 -27.09 5.63 -12.60
CA GLY A 84 -28.52 5.96 -12.60
C GLY A 84 -29.04 6.93 -13.64
N LYS A 85 -28.77 6.76 -14.95
CA LYS A 85 -29.68 7.27 -15.99
C LYS A 85 -29.84 6.27 -17.13
N ALA A 86 -30.99 5.59 -17.11
CA ALA A 86 -31.47 4.72 -18.17
C ALA A 86 -31.68 5.48 -19.49
N LYS A 87 -31.31 4.82 -20.58
CA LYS A 87 -31.56 5.20 -21.97
C LYS A 87 -33.06 5.48 -22.20
N ARG A 88 -33.40 6.70 -22.61
CA ARG A 88 -34.68 7.01 -23.28
C ARG A 88 -34.45 7.28 -24.75
N SER A 89 -34.74 6.25 -25.54
CA SER A 89 -35.04 6.32 -26.97
C SER A 89 -36.34 7.10 -27.20
N ARG A 90 -36.35 8.03 -28.18
CA ARG A 90 -37.53 8.32 -29.02
C ARG A 90 -37.17 9.14 -30.28
N ARG A 91 -37.16 8.41 -31.40
CA ARG A 91 -37.73 8.69 -32.74
C ARG A 91 -38.09 10.15 -33.16
N SER A 92 -37.44 10.57 -34.26
CA SER A 92 -38.00 11.05 -35.57
C SER A 92 -38.94 12.26 -35.67
N LYS A 93 -38.53 13.25 -36.48
CA LYS A 93 -39.30 13.97 -37.54
C LYS A 93 -38.29 14.67 -38.50
N ARG A 94 -38.20 14.30 -39.79
CA ARG A 94 -38.72 15.02 -41.01
C ARG A 94 -38.51 16.54 -40.98
N SER A 95 -38.10 17.30 -42.01
CA SER A 95 -37.60 17.14 -43.40
C SER A 95 -37.43 18.55 -44.00
N MET A 96 -36.83 18.66 -45.21
CA MET A 96 -36.77 19.81 -46.18
C MET A 96 -35.42 20.55 -46.18
N SER A 97 -34.48 20.25 -47.09
CA SER A 97 -34.37 20.59 -48.53
C SER A 97 -34.00 22.05 -48.81
N HIS A 98 -32.80 22.30 -49.35
CA HIS A 98 -32.55 22.95 -50.65
C HIS A 98 -31.04 23.01 -50.96
N SER A 99 -30.65 22.44 -52.10
CA SER A 99 -29.41 22.70 -52.87
C SER A 99 -29.65 23.86 -53.85
N PRO A 100 -28.78 24.21 -54.84
CA PRO A 100 -27.38 23.85 -55.12
C PRO A 100 -26.48 25.04 -55.58
N SER A 101 -25.19 24.82 -55.80
CA SER A 101 -24.52 24.97 -57.13
C SER A 101 -23.05 25.44 -57.12
N ALA A 102 -22.28 24.70 -57.93
CA ALA A 102 -21.20 25.11 -58.84
C ALA A 102 -19.72 25.19 -58.36
N LEU A 103 -18.96 24.26 -58.96
CA LEU A 103 -17.54 24.14 -59.38
C LEU A 103 -16.84 25.45 -59.89
N PRO A 104 -15.55 25.46 -60.30
CA PRO A 104 -14.51 24.40 -60.34
C PRO A 104 -13.10 24.78 -59.80
N GLN A 105 -12.24 23.75 -59.75
CA GLN A 105 -10.76 23.67 -59.74
C GLN A 105 -10.03 24.63 -60.74
N PRO A 106 -8.67 24.82 -60.78
CA PRO A 106 -7.65 23.76 -60.58
C PRO A 106 -6.19 24.12 -60.15
N ALA A 107 -5.45 23.02 -59.92
CA ALA A 107 -4.08 22.69 -60.36
C ALA A 107 -2.80 23.31 -59.74
N ASP A 108 -1.84 22.38 -59.62
CA ASP A 108 -0.40 22.51 -59.93
C ASP A 108 0.51 23.22 -58.91
N ASN A 109 1.77 22.82 -58.67
CA ASN A 109 2.62 21.69 -59.05
C ASN A 109 3.97 21.90 -58.31
N ARG A 110 4.86 20.90 -58.36
CA ARG A 110 6.34 20.99 -58.17
C ARG A 110 6.97 20.88 -56.76
N GLN A 111 7.49 19.67 -56.55
CA GLN A 111 8.77 19.26 -55.92
C GLN A 111 10.03 19.97 -56.52
N PRO A 112 11.30 19.55 -56.24
CA PRO A 112 12.03 19.22 -55.00
C PRO A 112 13.48 19.81 -54.99
N GLY A 113 14.30 19.50 -53.97
CA GLY A 113 15.78 19.50 -54.08
C GLY A 113 16.45 19.38 -52.69
N MET A 114 17.03 18.24 -52.29
CA MET A 114 18.33 17.62 -52.65
C MET A 114 19.58 18.20 -51.94
N LEU A 115 20.16 17.30 -51.12
CA LEU A 115 21.57 16.83 -51.08
C LEU A 115 22.67 17.49 -50.23
N HIS A 116 23.31 16.57 -49.47
CA HIS A 116 24.76 16.36 -49.19
C HIS A 116 25.50 17.29 -48.22
N THR A 117 26.56 16.93 -47.46
CA THR A 117 27.15 15.73 -46.78
C THR A 117 28.46 16.25 -46.12
N MET A 118 28.98 15.54 -45.10
CA MET A 118 30.37 15.55 -44.55
C MET A 118 30.77 16.82 -43.78
N GLY A 119 31.38 16.81 -42.60
CA GLY A 119 32.11 15.79 -41.84
C GLY A 119 33.46 16.40 -41.43
N TYR A 120 33.79 16.48 -40.13
CA TYR A 120 35.15 16.62 -39.58
C TYR A 120 35.16 16.33 -38.06
N LEU A 121 36.19 15.61 -37.60
CA LEU A 121 36.62 15.32 -36.21
C LEU A 121 38.15 15.63 -36.14
N PRO A 122 38.85 15.52 -34.99
CA PRO A 122 38.72 16.17 -33.67
C PRO A 122 40.08 16.84 -33.26
N PRO A 123 40.34 17.21 -31.98
CA PRO A 123 41.16 16.32 -31.13
C PRO A 123 40.97 16.37 -29.57
N PHE A 124 41.30 15.22 -28.92
CA PHE A 124 42.01 14.96 -27.63
C PHE A 124 41.78 15.84 -26.36
N GLN A 125 41.85 15.39 -25.09
CA GLN A 125 41.83 14.12 -24.32
C GLN A 125 41.88 14.55 -22.82
N GLN A 126 41.15 13.89 -21.91
CA GLN A 126 41.63 13.33 -20.62
C GLN A 126 40.45 12.87 -19.72
N PRO A 127 40.63 11.83 -18.87
CA PRO A 127 39.55 11.08 -18.23
C PRO A 127 39.22 11.59 -16.81
N PRO A 128 38.02 11.25 -16.27
CA PRO A 128 38.07 10.40 -15.07
C PRO A 128 36.89 9.43 -14.88
N LEU A 129 37.21 8.38 -14.11
CA LEU A 129 36.37 7.65 -13.14
C LEU A 129 35.13 6.88 -13.64
N VAL A 130 35.23 5.56 -13.44
CA VAL A 130 34.21 4.53 -13.59
C VAL A 130 32.98 4.85 -12.72
N PRO A 131 31.76 4.87 -13.27
CA PRO A 131 30.54 4.85 -12.46
C PRO A 131 30.15 3.42 -12.10
N GLN A 132 29.85 3.21 -10.82
CA GLN A 132 29.09 2.07 -10.32
C GLN A 132 27.67 2.12 -10.91
N THR A 133 27.28 1.10 -11.68
CA THR A 133 25.90 0.89 -12.12
C THR A 133 25.27 -0.22 -11.27
N MET A 134 24.38 0.17 -10.37
CA MET A 134 23.49 -0.73 -9.64
C MET A 134 22.13 -0.81 -10.36
N ALA A 135 21.78 -2.05 -10.72
CA ALA A 135 20.52 -2.65 -11.13
C ALA A 135 19.32 -1.75 -11.52
N THR A 136 18.97 -1.78 -12.81
CA THR A 136 17.60 -1.57 -13.29
C THR A 136 16.85 -2.91 -13.31
N SER A 137 15.64 -2.93 -12.75
CA SER A 137 14.74 -4.09 -12.81
C SER A 137 14.25 -4.28 -14.25
N SER A 138 14.71 -5.34 -14.93
CA SER A 138 14.22 -5.70 -16.27
C SER A 138 13.53 -7.05 -16.29
N VAL A 139 12.47 -7.11 -17.10
CA VAL A 139 11.63 -8.28 -17.36
C VAL A 139 12.44 -9.39 -18.04
N LEU A 140 12.31 -10.63 -17.55
CA LEU A 140 12.94 -11.82 -18.13
C LEU A 140 12.49 -12.06 -19.59
N PRO A 141 13.38 -12.58 -20.46
CA PRO A 141 12.99 -13.07 -21.77
C PRO A 141 11.90 -14.16 -21.67
N PRO A 142 10.83 -14.12 -22.49
CA PRO A 142 9.60 -14.92 -22.33
C PRO A 142 9.73 -16.46 -22.45
N CYS A 143 10.94 -17.04 -22.52
CA CYS A 143 11.16 -18.48 -22.69
C CYS A 143 12.21 -19.09 -21.75
N LEU A 144 12.69 -18.37 -20.73
CA LEU A 144 13.71 -18.90 -19.82
C LEU A 144 13.09 -19.45 -18.53
N VAL A 145 13.19 -20.77 -18.34
CA VAL A 145 12.87 -21.42 -17.07
C VAL A 145 14.01 -21.13 -16.09
N LEU A 146 13.69 -20.57 -14.93
CA LEU A 146 14.66 -20.37 -13.85
C LEU A 146 15.02 -21.72 -13.22
N PRO A 147 16.31 -22.00 -12.99
CA PRO A 147 16.75 -23.23 -12.35
C PRO A 147 16.33 -23.24 -10.88
N THR A 148 16.15 -24.45 -10.36
CA THR A 148 15.81 -24.69 -8.95
C THR A 148 17.02 -24.52 -8.04
N THR A 149 16.79 -24.37 -6.73
CA THR A 149 17.82 -24.13 -5.71
C THR A 149 18.85 -25.24 -5.70
N ARG A 150 18.42 -26.50 -5.76
CA ARG A 150 19.21 -27.72 -5.87
C ARG A 150 19.98 -27.77 -7.16
N GLU A 151 19.37 -27.46 -8.30
CA GLU A 151 20.09 -27.41 -9.58
C GLU A 151 21.21 -26.39 -9.54
N VAL A 152 20.96 -25.20 -8.98
CA VAL A 152 21.96 -24.14 -8.85
C VAL A 152 23.06 -24.53 -7.87
N VAL A 153 22.73 -25.03 -6.69
CA VAL A 153 23.72 -25.45 -5.69
C VAL A 153 24.63 -26.55 -6.26
N LEU A 154 24.03 -27.54 -6.93
CA LEU A 154 24.80 -28.63 -7.51
C LEU A 154 25.66 -28.17 -8.69
N ALA A 155 25.13 -27.31 -9.57
CA ALA A 155 25.91 -26.74 -10.67
C ALA A 155 27.05 -25.85 -10.15
N ALA A 156 26.76 -24.99 -9.18
CA ALA A 156 27.74 -24.08 -8.57
C ALA A 156 28.79 -24.79 -7.70
N ALA A 157 28.63 -26.08 -7.43
CA ALA A 157 29.60 -26.93 -6.77
C ALA A 157 30.25 -27.97 -7.71
N ASP A 158 30.03 -27.87 -9.03
CA ASP A 158 30.46 -28.86 -10.04
C ASP A 158 30.02 -30.30 -9.69
N CYS A 159 28.86 -30.44 -9.04
CA CYS A 159 28.33 -31.70 -8.51
C CYS A 159 27.06 -32.18 -9.22
N THR A 160 26.62 -31.54 -10.32
CA THR A 160 25.42 -31.95 -11.08
C THR A 160 25.46 -33.42 -11.49
N ASP A 161 26.62 -33.86 -12.00
CA ASP A 161 26.85 -35.23 -12.50
C ASP A 161 27.47 -36.16 -11.45
N SER A 162 27.58 -35.71 -10.19
CA SER A 162 28.13 -36.53 -9.10
C SER A 162 27.16 -37.61 -8.63
N ASP A 163 27.71 -38.61 -7.91
CA ASP A 163 26.89 -39.64 -7.29
C ASP A 163 25.88 -39.05 -6.28
N LYS A 164 24.83 -39.82 -5.99
CA LYS A 164 23.73 -39.35 -5.14
C LYS A 164 24.20 -38.95 -3.74
N SER A 165 25.16 -39.67 -3.15
CA SER A 165 25.65 -39.37 -1.79
C SER A 165 26.31 -38.00 -1.77
N ARG A 166 27.25 -37.77 -2.69
CA ARG A 166 27.96 -36.50 -2.79
C ARG A 166 27.02 -35.32 -3.06
N ARG A 167 25.98 -35.51 -3.89
CA ARG A 167 24.97 -34.48 -4.12
C ARG A 167 24.19 -34.14 -2.86
N GLU A 168 23.76 -35.13 -2.08
CA GLU A 168 23.06 -34.88 -0.81
C GLU A 168 23.96 -34.22 0.24
N ASP A 169 25.24 -34.60 0.32
CA ASP A 169 26.19 -33.99 1.26
C ASP A 169 26.36 -32.48 0.98
N ILE A 170 26.49 -32.10 -0.29
CA ILE A 170 26.59 -30.69 -0.70
C ILE A 170 25.30 -29.91 -0.38
N LEU A 171 24.13 -30.50 -0.61
CA LEU A 171 22.84 -29.91 -0.27
C LEU A 171 22.65 -29.77 1.25
N MET A 172 23.17 -30.73 2.03
CA MET A 172 23.16 -30.66 3.49
C MET A 172 24.09 -29.55 4.00
N LEU A 173 25.30 -29.45 3.46
CA LEU A 173 26.27 -28.42 3.82
C LEU A 173 25.77 -27.01 3.50
N THR A 174 25.13 -26.82 2.34
CA THR A 174 24.49 -25.54 1.98
C THR A 174 23.39 -25.16 2.95
N LYS A 175 22.53 -26.12 3.35
CA LYS A 175 21.48 -25.90 4.36
C LYS A 175 22.06 -25.55 5.72
N LEU A 176 23.08 -26.29 6.19
CA LEU A 176 23.75 -26.04 7.47
C LEU A 176 24.46 -24.68 7.49
N GLY A 177 25.12 -24.34 6.39
CA GLY A 177 25.82 -23.06 6.21
C GLY A 177 24.89 -21.89 5.90
N ARG A 178 23.59 -22.12 5.68
CA ARG A 178 22.60 -21.12 5.24
C ARG A 178 23.05 -20.36 4.00
N TRP A 179 23.65 -21.08 3.04
CA TRP A 179 24.12 -20.46 1.81
C TRP A 179 22.92 -20.00 0.98
N ILE A 180 23.01 -18.79 0.41
CA ILE A 180 21.99 -18.24 -0.49
C ILE A 180 22.55 -18.41 -1.92
N PRO A 181 22.05 -19.37 -2.71
CA PRO A 181 22.53 -19.58 -4.05
C PRO A 181 22.09 -18.41 -4.95
N LEU A 182 23.07 -17.81 -5.64
CA LEU A 182 22.84 -16.78 -6.63
C LEU A 182 23.06 -17.37 -8.03
N ILE A 183 22.26 -16.93 -9.01
CA ILE A 183 22.47 -17.25 -10.41
C ILE A 183 22.70 -15.99 -11.23
N HIS A 184 23.62 -16.07 -12.16
CA HIS A 184 23.91 -15.04 -13.14
C HIS A 184 23.53 -15.54 -14.53
N PHE A 185 22.70 -14.79 -15.25
CA PHE A 185 22.35 -15.10 -16.63
C PHE A 185 23.29 -14.38 -17.57
N ILE A 186 24.12 -15.14 -18.27
CA ILE A 186 25.15 -14.61 -19.16
C ILE A 186 25.26 -15.48 -20.42
N GLY A 187 25.30 -14.83 -21.60
CA GLY A 187 25.47 -15.55 -22.87
C GLY A 187 24.37 -16.59 -23.17
N GLY A 188 23.15 -16.42 -22.64
CA GLY A 188 22.07 -17.39 -22.83
C GLY A 188 22.08 -18.57 -21.86
N ARG A 189 22.94 -18.56 -20.83
CA ARG A 189 23.10 -19.65 -19.86
C ARG A 189 23.01 -19.14 -18.43
N TRP A 190 22.57 -20.02 -17.54
CA TRP A 190 22.57 -19.80 -16.09
C TRP A 190 23.89 -20.25 -15.49
N VAL A 191 24.53 -19.38 -14.72
CA VAL A 191 25.78 -19.67 -14.01
C VAL A 191 25.53 -19.49 -12.51
N GLY A 192 25.69 -20.56 -11.72
CA GLY A 192 25.51 -20.52 -10.28
C GLY A 192 26.78 -20.03 -9.56
N LEU A 193 26.61 -19.23 -8.52
CA LEU A 193 27.72 -18.60 -7.79
C LEU A 193 27.88 -19.20 -6.39
N LEU A 194 28.82 -20.14 -6.24
CA LEU A 194 29.25 -20.68 -4.94
C LEU A 194 30.76 -20.99 -4.93
N THR A 195 31.19 -22.12 -5.51
CA THR A 195 32.57 -22.63 -5.41
C THR A 195 33.11 -23.26 -6.69
N SER A 196 32.33 -23.28 -7.76
CA SER A 196 32.65 -23.94 -9.02
C SER A 196 33.71 -23.16 -9.80
N ALA A 197 34.79 -23.86 -10.15
CA ALA A 197 35.84 -23.30 -10.99
C ALA A 197 35.32 -23.01 -12.41
N SER A 198 34.38 -23.82 -12.89
CA SER A 198 33.74 -23.63 -14.20
C SER A 198 32.85 -22.39 -14.23
N SER A 199 32.12 -22.12 -13.14
CA SER A 199 31.29 -20.93 -12.97
C SER A 199 32.13 -19.65 -12.86
N ALA A 200 33.25 -19.71 -12.13
CA ALA A 200 34.20 -18.60 -12.05
C ALA A 200 34.83 -18.29 -13.43
N ALA A 201 35.25 -19.33 -14.17
CA ALA A 201 35.80 -19.16 -15.51
C ALA A 201 34.80 -18.50 -16.48
N ALA A 202 33.54 -18.92 -16.44
CA ALA A 202 32.47 -18.36 -17.27
C ALA A 202 32.20 -16.86 -16.98
N LEU A 203 32.35 -16.43 -15.72
CA LEU A 203 32.18 -15.03 -15.32
C LEU A 203 33.38 -14.14 -15.70
N THR A 204 34.56 -14.73 -15.81
CA THR A 204 35.79 -14.01 -16.20
C THR A 204 36.01 -13.94 -17.71
N ASP A 205 35.20 -14.63 -18.51
CA ASP A 205 35.31 -14.58 -19.97
C ASP A 205 34.85 -13.22 -20.50
N VAL A 206 35.83 -12.45 -21.01
CA VAL A 206 35.64 -11.09 -21.53
C VAL A 206 34.71 -11.03 -22.74
N ASN A 207 34.45 -12.16 -23.39
CA ASN A 207 33.56 -12.25 -24.55
C ASN A 207 32.07 -12.27 -24.18
N HIS A 208 31.76 -12.44 -22.90
CA HIS A 208 30.39 -12.45 -22.42
C HIS A 208 30.02 -11.06 -21.89
N GLY A 209 29.03 -10.42 -22.53
CA GLY A 209 28.54 -9.09 -22.12
C GLY A 209 27.97 -9.06 -20.70
N SER A 210 27.57 -7.88 -20.22
CA SER A 210 26.96 -7.72 -18.89
C SER A 210 25.75 -8.64 -18.71
N GLY A 211 25.81 -9.55 -17.74
CA GLY A 211 24.68 -10.42 -17.36
C GLY A 211 23.87 -9.87 -16.19
N GLN A 212 22.80 -10.58 -15.83
CA GLN A 212 21.89 -10.20 -14.72
C GLN A 212 21.86 -11.25 -13.62
N PHE A 213 21.69 -10.81 -12.38
CA PHE A 213 21.57 -11.69 -11.21
C PHE A 213 20.12 -12.01 -10.90
N TYR A 214 19.86 -13.26 -10.52
CA TYR A 214 18.56 -13.76 -10.09
C TYR A 214 18.71 -14.71 -8.91
N LEU A 215 17.59 -15.01 -8.25
CA LEU A 215 17.47 -16.08 -7.27
C LEU A 215 16.86 -17.32 -7.93
N PRO A 216 17.32 -18.54 -7.60
CA PRO A 216 16.70 -19.77 -8.07
C PRO A 216 15.28 -19.97 -7.56
N VAL A 217 14.52 -20.82 -8.24
CA VAL A 217 13.22 -21.30 -7.77
C VAL A 217 13.41 -22.31 -6.63
N ALA A 218 12.49 -22.41 -5.68
CA ALA A 218 12.53 -23.45 -4.66
C ALA A 218 12.39 -24.87 -5.29
N ASP A 219 13.08 -25.86 -4.71
CA ASP A 219 13.14 -27.25 -5.22
C ASP A 219 11.83 -28.02 -5.07
N GLU A 220 11.12 -27.74 -3.99
CA GLU A 220 9.82 -28.32 -3.74
C GLU A 220 8.74 -27.30 -4.08
N PRO A 221 7.59 -27.73 -4.63
CA PRO A 221 6.42 -26.87 -4.61
C PRO A 221 6.23 -26.42 -3.17
N VAL A 222 6.17 -25.11 -2.97
CA VAL A 222 6.03 -24.52 -1.64
C VAL A 222 4.84 -25.20 -0.95
N THR A 223 5.12 -26.12 -0.03
CA THR A 223 4.08 -26.81 0.73
C THR A 223 3.49 -25.84 1.73
N LEU A 224 2.24 -26.05 2.11
CA LEU A 224 1.54 -25.21 3.10
C LEU A 224 2.38 -25.02 4.38
N GLU A 225 3.12 -26.06 4.80
CA GLU A 225 3.98 -26.05 5.99
C GLU A 225 5.25 -25.22 5.82
N ASN A 226 5.81 -25.14 4.60
CA ASN A 226 7.05 -24.42 4.33
C ASN A 226 6.83 -23.03 3.70
N CYS A 227 5.58 -22.66 3.39
CA CYS A 227 5.21 -21.36 2.82
C CYS A 227 5.81 -20.19 3.60
N PHE A 228 5.70 -20.21 4.93
CA PHE A 228 6.19 -19.10 5.73
C PHE A 228 7.73 -19.05 5.75
N THR A 229 8.40 -20.19 5.89
CA THR A 229 9.88 -20.25 5.84
C THR A 229 10.41 -19.76 4.49
N TYR A 230 9.74 -20.12 3.39
CA TYR A 230 10.05 -19.60 2.07
C TYR A 230 9.94 -18.08 2.04
N VAL A 231 8.79 -17.52 2.45
CA VAL A 231 8.56 -16.06 2.52
C VAL A 231 9.62 -15.36 3.39
N GLN A 232 9.94 -15.92 4.56
CA GLN A 232 10.96 -15.37 5.44
C GLN A 232 12.33 -15.33 4.75
N SER A 233 12.70 -16.40 4.04
CA SER A 233 14.00 -16.50 3.36
C SER A 233 14.10 -15.64 2.09
N SER A 234 12.99 -15.47 1.37
CA SER A 234 12.95 -14.74 0.10
C SER A 234 12.64 -13.25 0.28
N SER A 235 12.20 -12.83 1.48
CA SER A 235 11.82 -11.45 1.72
C SER A 235 13.05 -10.54 1.79
N LYS A 236 12.94 -9.36 1.18
CA LYS A 236 13.93 -8.29 1.37
C LYS A 236 14.00 -7.77 2.81
N ILE A 237 12.94 -8.00 3.61
CA ILE A 237 12.95 -7.70 5.05
C ILE A 237 13.25 -8.94 5.90
N SER A 238 13.87 -9.96 5.32
CA SER A 238 14.25 -11.21 6.01
C SER A 238 15.05 -10.97 7.29
N LEU A 239 15.94 -9.96 7.32
CA LEU A 239 16.70 -9.59 8.52
C LEU A 239 15.79 -9.12 9.66
N ALA A 240 14.82 -8.26 9.35
CA ALA A 240 13.82 -7.81 10.32
C ALA A 240 12.93 -8.99 10.78
N LEU A 241 12.49 -9.83 9.85
CA LEU A 241 11.70 -11.03 10.15
C LEU A 241 12.48 -12.07 10.94
N ALA A 242 13.81 -12.16 10.79
CA ALA A 242 14.66 -13.09 11.53
C ALA A 242 14.73 -12.76 13.03
N SER A 243 14.40 -11.52 13.42
CA SER A 243 14.25 -11.13 14.82
C SER A 243 12.94 -11.59 15.46
N THR A 244 11.99 -12.03 14.64
CA THR A 244 10.64 -12.46 15.08
C THR A 244 10.45 -13.94 14.83
N THR A 245 9.56 -14.56 15.61
CA THR A 245 9.17 -15.96 15.40
C THR A 245 7.68 -16.05 15.27
N HIS A 246 7.20 -16.77 14.27
CA HIS A 246 5.78 -16.91 14.02
C HIS A 246 5.32 -18.36 14.16
N VAL A 247 4.06 -18.53 14.54
CA VAL A 247 3.38 -19.81 14.65
C VAL A 247 2.06 -19.74 13.92
N GLN A 248 1.67 -20.81 13.25
CA GLN A 248 0.36 -20.86 12.62
C GLN A 248 -0.74 -20.70 13.70
N ILE A 249 -1.80 -19.95 13.37
CA ILE A 249 -2.91 -19.75 14.29
C ILE A 249 -3.56 -21.10 14.65
N THR A 250 -3.82 -21.28 15.95
CA THR A 250 -4.44 -22.48 16.50
C THR A 250 -5.94 -22.28 16.68
N ARG A 251 -6.68 -23.39 16.79
CA ARG A 251 -8.12 -23.34 17.06
C ARG A 251 -8.46 -22.63 18.37
N LEU A 252 -7.65 -22.84 19.42
CA LEU A 252 -7.80 -22.15 20.71
C LEU A 252 -7.71 -20.62 20.56
N GLN A 253 -6.75 -20.14 19.76
CA GLN A 253 -6.61 -18.70 19.49
C GLN A 253 -7.80 -18.16 18.69
N VAL A 254 -8.32 -18.93 17.74
CA VAL A 254 -9.55 -18.54 17.02
C VAL A 254 -10.78 -18.54 17.93
N ASP A 255 -10.87 -19.48 18.87
CA ASP A 255 -11.93 -19.50 19.86
C ASP A 255 -11.88 -18.24 20.74
N TYR A 256 -10.68 -17.81 21.17
CA TYR A 256 -10.50 -16.53 21.87
C TYR A 256 -10.96 -15.32 21.07
N LEU A 257 -10.62 -15.26 19.77
CA LEU A 257 -11.06 -14.17 18.88
C LEU A 257 -12.58 -14.16 18.62
N ASN A 258 -13.28 -15.26 18.94
CA ASN A 258 -14.73 -15.39 18.80
C ASN A 258 -15.49 -15.24 20.13
N LEU A 259 -14.81 -14.99 21.24
CA LEU A 259 -15.48 -14.73 22.52
C LEU A 259 -16.22 -13.39 22.47
N GLY A 260 -17.45 -13.38 22.99
CA GLY A 260 -18.22 -12.15 23.16
C GLY A 260 -17.57 -11.23 24.19
N TRP A 261 -17.55 -9.93 23.90
CA TRP A 261 -16.85 -8.94 24.72
C TRP A 261 -17.70 -8.31 25.81
N LEU A 262 -19.00 -8.61 25.85
CA LEU A 262 -19.90 -8.07 26.86
C LEU A 262 -19.45 -8.50 28.27
N GLY A 263 -19.14 -7.51 29.11
CA GLY A 263 -18.60 -7.74 30.46
C GLY A 263 -17.11 -8.15 30.51
N GLN A 264 -16.41 -8.20 29.37
CA GLN A 264 -15.01 -8.62 29.25
C GLN A 264 -14.22 -7.71 28.30
N LEU A 265 -14.15 -6.41 28.62
CA LEU A 265 -13.51 -5.41 27.75
C LEU A 265 -12.03 -5.69 27.47
N HIS A 266 -11.32 -6.34 28.40
CA HIS A 266 -9.92 -6.73 28.20
C HIS A 266 -9.69 -7.63 26.97
N LEU A 267 -10.74 -8.33 26.49
CA LEU A 267 -10.68 -9.13 25.29
C LEU A 267 -10.44 -8.29 24.03
N TRP A 268 -10.83 -7.00 24.00
CA TRP A 268 -10.53 -6.09 22.90
C TRP A 268 -9.02 -5.96 22.74
N TYR A 269 -8.36 -5.64 23.86
CA TYR A 269 -6.92 -5.43 23.92
C TYR A 269 -6.15 -6.71 23.62
N MET A 270 -6.62 -7.83 24.20
CA MET A 270 -6.03 -9.14 23.96
C MET A 270 -6.09 -9.52 22.48
N CYS A 271 -7.25 -9.39 21.84
CA CYS A 271 -7.42 -9.79 20.45
C CYS A 271 -6.61 -8.93 19.49
N SER A 272 -6.58 -7.60 19.71
CA SER A 272 -5.72 -6.70 18.94
C SER A 272 -4.25 -7.04 19.10
N GLN A 273 -3.80 -7.28 20.34
CA GLN A 273 -2.43 -7.67 20.62
C GLN A 273 -2.06 -9.02 19.99
N LEU A 274 -3.00 -9.99 19.97
CA LEU A 274 -2.78 -11.32 19.41
C LEU A 274 -2.49 -11.27 17.90
N LEU A 275 -3.15 -10.35 17.17
CA LEU A 275 -3.02 -10.20 15.73
C LEU A 275 -1.93 -9.19 15.31
N ALA A 276 -1.39 -8.41 16.24
CA ALA A 276 -0.32 -7.46 15.96
C ALA A 276 0.96 -8.19 15.51
N GLY A 277 1.46 -7.89 14.30
CA GLY A 277 2.61 -8.58 13.72
C GLY A 277 2.28 -9.91 13.04
N ALA A 278 0.99 -10.26 12.92
CA ALA A 278 0.58 -11.44 12.18
C ALA A 278 0.99 -11.36 10.71
N VAL A 279 1.34 -12.50 10.12
CA VAL A 279 1.62 -12.65 8.69
C VAL A 279 0.51 -13.45 8.06
N LEU A 280 -0.10 -12.86 7.03
CA LEU A 280 -1.14 -13.48 6.22
C LEU A 280 -0.51 -13.97 4.92
N VAL A 281 -0.68 -15.25 4.60
CA VAL A 281 -0.05 -15.89 3.45
C VAL A 281 -1.11 -16.46 2.52
N GLU A 282 -1.07 -16.04 1.25
CA GLU A 282 -1.94 -16.53 0.19
C GLU A 282 -1.09 -16.98 -1.00
N GLY A 283 -0.94 -18.30 -1.14
CA GLY A 283 -0.05 -18.89 -2.15
C GLY A 283 1.40 -18.43 -1.97
N SER A 284 1.94 -17.73 -2.97
CA SER A 284 3.28 -17.13 -2.95
C SER A 284 3.31 -15.69 -2.42
N THR A 285 2.15 -15.12 -2.09
CA THR A 285 2.06 -13.74 -1.58
C THR A 285 1.96 -13.73 -0.07
N ALA A 286 2.58 -12.74 0.55
CA ALA A 286 2.52 -12.60 2.00
C ALA A 286 2.51 -11.14 2.44
N ILE A 287 1.70 -10.84 3.45
CA ILE A 287 1.58 -9.52 4.03
C ILE A 287 1.69 -9.61 5.54
N MET A 288 2.51 -8.77 6.15
CA MET A 288 2.61 -8.62 7.59
C MET A 288 1.73 -7.45 8.04
N VAL A 289 0.98 -7.68 9.12
CA VAL A 289 0.12 -6.70 9.78
C VAL A 289 0.99 -5.86 10.71
N LEU A 290 1.22 -4.59 10.34
CA LEU A 290 2.00 -3.65 11.15
C LEU A 290 1.14 -2.96 12.21
N THR A 291 -0.09 -2.60 11.90
CA THR A 291 -1.00 -1.94 12.84
C THR A 291 -2.43 -2.32 12.51
N LEU A 292 -3.25 -2.54 13.53
CA LEU A 292 -4.64 -2.92 13.38
C LEU A 292 -5.52 -2.32 14.47
N GLU A 293 -6.81 -2.23 14.17
CA GLU A 293 -7.86 -1.66 15.03
C GLU A 293 -8.98 -2.66 15.19
N SER A 294 -9.45 -2.87 16.42
CA SER A 294 -10.55 -3.79 16.70
C SER A 294 -11.88 -3.07 16.83
N TYR A 295 -12.92 -3.66 16.25
CA TYR A 295 -14.31 -3.20 16.31
C TYR A 295 -15.20 -4.34 16.79
N SER A 296 -16.12 -4.02 17.70
CA SER A 296 -17.16 -4.97 18.11
C SER A 296 -18.22 -5.08 17.04
N ARG A 297 -18.87 -6.23 16.92
CA ARG A 297 -20.13 -6.34 16.17
C ARG A 297 -21.36 -5.96 17.00
N ASP A 298 -21.20 -5.82 18.31
CA ASP A 298 -22.26 -5.41 19.23
C ASP A 298 -22.27 -3.88 19.38
N SER A 299 -23.33 -3.25 18.87
CA SER A 299 -23.54 -1.80 18.91
C SER A 299 -23.76 -1.24 20.32
N VAL A 300 -24.09 -2.09 21.29
CA VAL A 300 -24.19 -1.68 22.70
C VAL A 300 -22.80 -1.44 23.29
N LEU A 301 -21.80 -2.19 22.81
CA LEU A 301 -20.43 -2.10 23.31
C LEU A 301 -19.57 -1.11 22.52
N ASP A 302 -19.87 -0.94 21.24
CA ASP A 302 -19.05 -0.15 20.33
C ASP A 302 -19.94 0.68 19.42
N VAL A 303 -19.88 1.99 19.60
CA VAL A 303 -20.63 2.92 18.75
C VAL A 303 -20.11 2.91 17.31
N GLN A 304 -18.85 2.50 17.14
CA GLN A 304 -18.18 2.32 15.86
C GLN A 304 -18.37 0.91 15.31
N CYS A 305 -19.32 0.14 15.87
CA CYS A 305 -19.62 -1.20 15.37
C CYS A 305 -19.92 -1.15 13.88
N VAL A 306 -19.54 -2.23 13.21
CA VAL A 306 -19.68 -2.32 11.77
C VAL A 306 -21.15 -2.47 11.39
N ASN A 307 -21.69 -1.48 10.68
CA ASN A 307 -23.06 -1.51 10.22
C ASN A 307 -23.26 -2.57 9.12
N GLY A 308 -24.48 -3.12 9.04
CA GLY A 308 -24.86 -4.37 8.37
C GLY A 308 -24.35 -4.68 6.95
N TRP A 309 -23.85 -3.70 6.18
CA TRP A 309 -23.23 -3.98 4.87
C TRP A 309 -21.87 -4.65 5.02
N LEU A 310 -20.92 -4.04 5.74
CA LEU A 310 -19.60 -4.63 5.98
C LEU A 310 -19.71 -5.95 6.79
N ASP A 311 -20.74 -6.05 7.62
CA ASP A 311 -20.97 -7.17 8.51
C ASP A 311 -21.15 -8.48 7.71
N ASN A 312 -21.94 -8.45 6.63
CA ASN A 312 -22.17 -9.60 5.74
C ASN A 312 -20.89 -10.07 5.02
N PHE A 313 -19.97 -9.16 4.70
CA PHE A 313 -18.74 -9.53 3.97
C PHE A 313 -17.66 -10.09 4.88
N THR A 314 -17.62 -9.65 6.13
CA THR A 314 -16.57 -10.02 7.08
C THR A 314 -16.96 -11.20 7.97
N LEU A 315 -18.26 -11.48 8.14
CA LEU A 315 -18.73 -12.52 9.03
C LEU A 315 -18.34 -13.91 8.50
N PRO A 316 -17.65 -14.75 9.29
CA PRO A 316 -17.41 -16.15 8.93
C PRO A 316 -18.69 -16.96 9.19
N GLU A 317 -19.52 -17.14 8.17
CA GLU A 317 -20.74 -17.97 8.24
C GLU A 317 -20.42 -19.47 8.36
N ILE A 318 -19.35 -19.90 7.70
CA ILE A 318 -18.92 -21.30 7.63
C ILE A 318 -17.48 -21.39 8.13
N PRO A 319 -17.15 -22.38 8.99
CA PRO A 319 -15.77 -22.60 9.42
C PRO A 319 -14.84 -22.85 8.22
N GLY A 320 -13.78 -22.05 8.13
CA GLY A 320 -12.67 -22.25 7.20
C GLY A 320 -11.59 -23.18 7.76
N PRO A 321 -10.41 -23.24 7.14
CA PRO A 321 -9.27 -24.05 7.60
C PRO A 321 -8.86 -23.75 9.05
N HIS A 322 -9.01 -22.49 9.48
CA HIS A 322 -8.67 -22.04 10.82
C HIS A 322 -9.89 -21.96 11.76
N GLY A 323 -11.08 -22.37 11.32
CA GLY A 323 -12.32 -22.22 12.09
C GLY A 323 -13.12 -20.98 11.70
N LEU A 324 -13.79 -20.35 12.68
CA LEU A 324 -14.70 -19.21 12.46
C LEU A 324 -13.93 -17.88 12.41
N ILE A 325 -13.04 -17.77 11.42
CA ILE A 325 -12.25 -16.58 11.13
C ILE A 325 -12.15 -16.41 9.61
N LYS A 326 -12.20 -15.17 9.14
CA LYS A 326 -12.16 -14.82 7.72
C LYS A 326 -11.24 -13.65 7.49
N VAL A 327 -10.30 -13.80 6.55
CA VAL A 327 -9.52 -12.67 6.03
C VAL A 327 -10.18 -12.21 4.74
N CYS A 328 -10.44 -10.92 4.60
CA CYS A 328 -11.06 -10.38 3.40
C CYS A 328 -10.57 -8.97 3.09
N LEU A 329 -10.70 -8.61 1.82
CA LEU A 329 -10.49 -7.26 1.34
C LEU A 329 -11.85 -6.65 0.99
N LEU A 330 -12.16 -5.48 1.55
CA LEU A 330 -13.43 -4.80 1.38
C LEU A 330 -13.25 -3.59 0.49
N ASP A 331 -14.04 -3.48 -0.57
CA ASP A 331 -14.06 -2.27 -1.40
C ASP A 331 -14.83 -1.16 -0.67
N ALA A 332 -14.14 -0.08 -0.33
CA ALA A 332 -14.73 1.12 0.26
C ALA A 332 -14.44 2.36 -0.60
N PRO A 333 -15.19 3.46 -0.44
CA PRO A 333 -14.99 4.68 -1.23
C PRO A 333 -13.58 5.27 -1.14
N ASP A 334 -12.92 5.09 0.00
CA ASP A 334 -11.58 5.56 0.33
C ASP A 334 -10.46 4.56 -0.04
N GLY A 335 -10.82 3.36 -0.49
CA GLY A 335 -9.90 2.33 -0.95
C GLY A 335 -10.28 0.93 -0.46
N ARG A 336 -9.38 -0.02 -0.71
CA ARG A 336 -9.60 -1.42 -0.33
C ARG A 336 -9.09 -1.66 1.09
N LYS A 337 -9.97 -2.11 1.99
CA LYS A 337 -9.66 -2.28 3.42
C LYS A 337 -9.41 -3.74 3.73
N LEU A 338 -8.24 -4.07 4.27
CA LEU A 338 -7.92 -5.43 4.69
C LEU A 338 -8.47 -5.66 6.10
N CYS A 339 -9.33 -6.66 6.24
CA CYS A 339 -10.00 -6.99 7.49
C CYS A 339 -9.80 -8.47 7.85
N ILE A 340 -9.72 -8.72 9.15
CA ILE A 340 -9.82 -10.05 9.74
C ILE A 340 -11.12 -10.08 10.54
N GLY A 341 -12.12 -10.80 10.06
CA GLY A 341 -13.44 -10.92 10.69
C GLY A 341 -13.61 -12.20 11.48
N THR A 342 -14.23 -12.10 12.65
CA THR A 342 -14.74 -13.22 13.45
C THR A 342 -16.24 -13.04 13.69
N ARG A 343 -16.85 -13.93 14.49
CA ARG A 343 -18.27 -13.77 14.88
C ARG A 343 -18.51 -12.66 15.90
N ALA A 344 -17.50 -12.33 16.70
CA ALA A 344 -17.63 -11.32 17.75
C ALA A 344 -17.14 -9.94 17.28
N SER A 345 -16.17 -9.91 16.37
CA SER A 345 -15.42 -8.70 16.08
C SER A 345 -14.89 -8.63 14.65
N ILE A 346 -14.37 -7.46 14.31
CA ILE A 346 -13.65 -7.16 13.08
C ILE A 346 -12.35 -6.45 13.45
N PHE A 347 -11.25 -6.89 12.85
CA PHE A 347 -9.94 -6.26 12.99
C PHE A 347 -9.56 -5.63 11.65
N LEU A 348 -9.57 -4.31 11.61
CA LEU A 348 -9.18 -3.53 10.44
C LEU A 348 -7.66 -3.34 10.46
N VAL A 349 -6.99 -3.74 9.39
CA VAL A 349 -5.55 -3.51 9.22
C VAL A 349 -5.34 -2.08 8.73
N THR A 350 -4.65 -1.27 9.52
CA THR A 350 -4.35 0.14 9.23
C THR A 350 -2.85 0.41 8.99
N GLY A 351 -2.03 -0.63 9.07
CA GLY A 351 -0.64 -0.62 8.64
C GLY A 351 -0.25 -2.02 8.18
N SER A 352 0.42 -2.13 7.03
CA SER A 352 0.86 -3.41 6.50
C SER A 352 2.10 -3.30 5.62
N ILE A 353 2.85 -4.41 5.51
CA ILE A 353 4.03 -4.51 4.65
C ILE A 353 4.01 -5.84 3.89
N ARG A 354 4.21 -5.77 2.57
CA ARG A 354 4.27 -6.92 1.67
C ARG A 354 5.65 -7.55 1.70
N LEU A 355 5.71 -8.79 2.15
CA LEU A 355 6.98 -9.50 2.34
C LEU A 355 7.59 -9.94 1.01
N ASP A 356 6.78 -10.11 -0.03
CA ASP A 356 7.18 -10.63 -1.34
C ASP A 356 7.46 -9.53 -2.38
N THR A 357 6.68 -8.44 -2.41
CA THR A 357 6.86 -7.36 -3.42
C THR A 357 7.45 -6.07 -2.84
N GLY A 358 7.49 -5.96 -1.51
CA GLY A 358 8.04 -4.80 -0.83
C GLY A 358 7.21 -3.53 -0.89
N SER A 359 5.89 -3.65 -0.96
CA SER A 359 4.94 -2.54 -0.77
C SER A 359 4.64 -2.31 0.71
N VAL A 360 4.68 -1.06 1.15
CA VAL A 360 4.22 -0.65 2.49
C VAL A 360 2.92 0.14 2.33
N ASN A 361 1.94 -0.11 3.19
CA ASN A 361 0.71 0.67 3.26
C ASN A 361 0.48 1.11 4.70
N LEU A 362 0.45 2.42 4.94
CA LEU A 362 -0.02 3.01 6.20
C LEU A 362 -1.33 3.74 5.93
N GLY A 363 -2.29 3.59 6.85
CA GLY A 363 -3.66 4.08 6.70
C GLY A 363 -4.65 2.96 6.39
N LEU A 364 -5.90 3.34 6.12
CA LEU A 364 -7.03 2.39 6.01
C LEU A 364 -6.96 1.48 4.77
N SER A 365 -6.18 1.88 3.76
CA SER A 365 -6.13 1.21 2.47
C SER A 365 -4.98 0.21 2.41
N THR A 366 -5.27 -0.99 1.92
CA THR A 366 -4.29 -2.04 1.64
C THR A 366 -4.37 -2.38 0.16
N HIS A 367 -3.22 -2.32 -0.50
CA HIS A 367 -3.11 -2.66 -1.92
C HIS A 367 -2.34 -3.97 -2.13
N HIS A 368 -2.49 -4.50 -3.34
CA HIS A 368 -1.75 -5.64 -3.88
C HIS A 368 -1.98 -7.00 -3.22
N PHE A 369 -2.58 -7.12 -2.04
CA PHE A 369 -2.91 -8.40 -1.39
C PHE A 369 -4.36 -8.82 -1.65
N ALA A 370 -4.57 -10.08 -2.04
CA ALA A 370 -5.89 -10.61 -2.39
C ALA A 370 -6.17 -11.89 -1.58
N PRO A 371 -6.66 -11.76 -0.34
CA PRO A 371 -6.92 -12.93 0.50
C PRO A 371 -8.05 -13.78 -0.05
N THR A 372 -7.97 -15.09 0.17
CA THR A 372 -9.06 -16.04 -0.09
C THR A 372 -9.44 -16.78 1.19
N ARG A 373 -10.40 -17.71 1.09
CA ARG A 373 -10.75 -18.62 2.21
C ARG A 373 -9.58 -19.53 2.66
N ASN A 374 -8.53 -19.62 1.85
CA ASN A 374 -7.35 -20.44 2.12
C ASN A 374 -6.19 -19.61 2.71
N THR A 375 -6.37 -18.30 2.91
CA THR A 375 -5.33 -17.46 3.50
C THR A 375 -4.92 -18.01 4.85
N GLN A 376 -3.64 -18.33 4.98
CA GLN A 376 -3.06 -18.81 6.21
C GLN A 376 -2.70 -17.64 7.12
N ILE A 377 -2.85 -17.83 8.43
CA ILE A 377 -2.54 -16.82 9.43
C ILE A 377 -1.43 -17.34 10.33
N PHE A 378 -0.32 -16.62 10.39
CA PHE A 378 0.80 -16.87 11.28
C PHE A 378 0.90 -15.74 12.29
N LEU A 379 0.86 -16.06 13.57
CA LEU A 379 0.92 -15.10 14.67
C LEU A 379 2.34 -14.94 15.17
N ASP A 380 2.74 -13.71 15.47
CA ASP A 380 4.00 -13.42 16.15
C ASP A 380 3.96 -13.99 17.58
N ARG A 381 4.98 -14.77 17.96
CA ARG A 381 5.01 -15.48 19.25
C ARG A 381 5.02 -14.52 20.44
N ASP A 382 5.72 -13.39 20.34
CA ASP A 382 5.78 -12.42 21.42
C ASP A 382 4.42 -11.73 21.60
N SER A 383 3.73 -11.44 20.50
CA SER A 383 2.35 -10.96 20.51
C SER A 383 1.38 -11.97 21.12
N VAL A 384 1.55 -13.28 20.85
CA VAL A 384 0.77 -14.34 21.50
C VAL A 384 1.02 -14.34 23.01
N ALA A 385 2.29 -14.25 23.44
CA ALA A 385 2.62 -14.22 24.87
C ALA A 385 2.00 -13.02 25.59
N ARG A 386 2.14 -11.81 25.03
CA ARG A 386 1.51 -10.59 25.57
C ARG A 386 -0.01 -10.69 25.61
N ALA A 387 -0.64 -11.23 24.57
CA ALA A 387 -2.09 -11.44 24.56
C ALA A 387 -2.54 -12.39 25.68
N GLN A 388 -1.76 -13.44 25.97
CA GLN A 388 -2.04 -14.34 27.09
C GLN A 388 -1.88 -13.68 28.46
N GLU A 389 -1.01 -12.68 28.60
CA GLU A 389 -0.90 -11.88 29.82
C GLU A 389 -2.14 -10.99 30.00
N ILE A 390 -2.57 -10.30 28.94
CA ILE A 390 -3.80 -9.49 28.95
C ILE A 390 -5.02 -10.35 29.28
N LEU A 391 -5.11 -11.57 28.73
CA LEU A 391 -6.20 -12.49 29.00
C LEU A 391 -6.31 -12.88 30.49
N LYS A 392 -5.17 -12.90 31.20
CA LYS A 392 -5.11 -13.22 32.64
C LYS A 392 -5.40 -12.03 33.54
N GLU A 393 -5.44 -10.81 32.99
CA GLU A 393 -5.60 -9.56 33.73
C GLU A 393 -6.85 -8.80 33.26
N PRO A 394 -8.03 -9.10 33.83
CA PRO A 394 -9.29 -8.47 33.44
C PRO A 394 -9.34 -6.95 33.65
N SER A 395 -8.45 -6.38 34.48
CA SER A 395 -8.36 -4.93 34.69
C SER A 395 -7.55 -4.20 33.61
N THR A 396 -7.06 -4.90 32.59
CA THR A 396 -6.29 -4.27 31.51
C THR A 396 -7.16 -3.27 30.76
N THR A 397 -6.63 -2.08 30.51
CA THR A 397 -7.32 -0.96 29.81
C THR A 397 -6.64 -0.51 28.52
N LYS A 398 -5.57 -1.20 28.09
CA LYS A 398 -4.79 -0.88 26.88
C LYS A 398 -4.11 -2.10 26.30
N CYS A 399 -3.88 -2.10 24.98
CA CYS A 399 -3.16 -3.17 24.28
C CYS A 399 -1.68 -3.22 24.65
N GLN A 400 -1.03 -2.06 24.69
CA GLN A 400 0.43 -1.95 24.67
C GLN A 400 0.93 -0.82 25.58
N ALA A 401 2.22 -0.89 25.92
CA ALA A 401 2.94 0.20 26.57
C ALA A 401 3.35 1.29 25.56
N LEU A 402 2.37 1.86 24.86
CA LEU A 402 2.52 2.97 23.91
C LEU A 402 1.80 4.23 24.44
N PRO A 403 2.13 5.43 23.95
CA PRO A 403 1.33 6.61 24.23
C PRO A 403 -0.14 6.38 23.86
N SER A 404 -1.07 6.81 24.72
CA SER A 404 -2.49 6.45 24.60
C SER A 404 -3.11 6.86 23.26
N LEU A 405 -2.76 8.02 22.71
CA LEU A 405 -3.32 8.51 21.44
C LEU A 405 -2.97 7.61 20.24
N TYR A 406 -1.81 6.97 20.27
CA TYR A 406 -1.41 6.01 19.22
C TYR A 406 -2.17 4.69 19.32
N GLN A 407 -2.85 4.44 20.43
CA GLN A 407 -3.71 3.27 20.64
C GLN A 407 -5.19 3.56 20.33
N LEU A 408 -5.54 4.79 19.99
CA LEU A 408 -6.90 5.13 19.54
C LEU A 408 -7.13 4.71 18.10
N ARG A 409 -8.38 4.37 17.78
CA ARG A 409 -8.82 4.02 16.42
C ARG A 409 -8.83 5.23 15.50
N HIS A 410 -8.75 4.98 14.19
CA HIS A 410 -9.03 5.99 13.19
C HIS A 410 -10.55 6.09 13.05
N VAL A 411 -11.14 7.04 13.75
CA VAL A 411 -12.56 7.37 13.68
C VAL A 411 -12.74 8.74 13.02
N VAL A 412 -13.92 8.99 12.47
CA VAL A 412 -14.28 10.27 11.84
C VAL A 412 -15.54 10.87 12.44
N ASP A 413 -16.15 10.22 13.42
CA ASP A 413 -17.39 10.63 14.06
C ASP A 413 -17.55 9.99 15.47
N ARG A 414 -18.72 10.23 16.08
CA ARG A 414 -19.13 9.72 17.40
C ARG A 414 -18.15 10.09 18.53
N PHE A 415 -17.59 11.29 18.44
CA PHE A 415 -16.72 11.87 19.46
C PHE A 415 -17.45 12.15 20.79
N ASP A 416 -18.77 12.10 20.77
CA ASP A 416 -19.63 12.20 21.95
C ASP A 416 -19.81 10.88 22.71
N ASP A 417 -19.18 9.78 22.28
CA ASP A 417 -19.32 8.45 22.89
C ASP A 417 -18.00 7.97 23.51
N LEU A 418 -18.06 7.35 24.69
CA LEU A 418 -16.87 6.84 25.38
C LEU A 418 -16.16 5.72 24.62
N SER A 419 -16.89 4.87 23.89
CA SER A 419 -16.30 3.73 23.17
C SER A 419 -15.36 4.18 22.05
N THR A 420 -15.52 5.41 21.54
CA THR A 420 -14.60 6.06 20.58
C THR A 420 -13.18 6.19 21.12
N TYR A 421 -13.04 6.36 22.44
CA TYR A 421 -11.77 6.57 23.12
C TYR A 421 -11.13 5.28 23.66
N THR A 422 -11.60 4.12 23.19
CA THR A 422 -11.04 2.83 23.61
C THR A 422 -9.65 2.61 23.01
N LEU A 423 -8.67 2.28 23.85
CA LEU A 423 -7.26 2.08 23.51
C LEU A 423 -6.99 0.69 22.88
N CYS A 424 -7.67 0.40 21.78
CA CYS A 424 -7.71 -0.94 21.17
C CYS A 424 -6.91 -1.09 19.86
N ARG A 425 -6.22 -0.05 19.39
CA ARG A 425 -5.25 -0.17 18.29
C ARG A 425 -3.97 -0.82 18.82
N ALA A 426 -3.44 -1.78 18.08
CA ALA A 426 -2.18 -2.45 18.40
C ALA A 426 -1.24 -2.47 17.20
N SER A 427 0.05 -2.35 17.47
CA SER A 427 1.11 -2.30 16.46
C SER A 427 2.10 -3.44 16.67
N ALA A 428 2.61 -3.97 15.56
CA ALA A 428 3.66 -4.98 15.55
C ALA A 428 4.97 -4.42 16.14
N PRO A 429 5.90 -5.29 16.59
CA PRO A 429 7.24 -4.85 17.01
C PRO A 429 7.94 -3.95 15.98
N LEU A 430 7.82 -4.26 14.69
CA LEU A 430 8.39 -3.47 13.58
C LEU A 430 7.78 -2.06 13.45
N ALA A 431 6.57 -1.87 13.97
CA ALA A 431 5.88 -0.60 14.04
C ALA A 431 5.88 0.00 15.47
N THR A 432 6.76 -0.47 16.36
CA THR A 432 6.93 0.16 17.69
C THR A 432 7.40 1.60 17.59
N PRO A 433 8.36 1.97 16.70
CA PRO A 433 8.68 3.37 16.47
C PRO A 433 7.43 4.12 15.99
N LEU A 434 7.09 5.24 16.62
CA LEU A 434 5.88 6.01 16.31
C LEU A 434 5.86 6.54 14.86
N ASN A 435 7.04 6.72 14.27
CA ASN A 435 7.19 7.09 12.86
C ASN A 435 6.76 5.97 11.90
N ASN A 436 6.73 4.73 12.37
CA ASN A 436 6.35 3.56 11.58
C ASN A 436 4.85 3.23 11.70
N GLN A 437 4.13 3.98 12.54
CA GLN A 437 2.69 3.84 12.74
C GLN A 437 1.92 4.80 11.82
N PRO A 438 0.71 4.41 11.39
CA PRO A 438 -0.16 5.30 10.65
C PRO A 438 -0.56 6.50 11.51
N TRP A 439 -0.54 7.68 10.91
CA TRP A 439 -1.17 8.86 11.47
C TRP A 439 -2.69 8.68 11.55
N SER A 440 -3.26 9.33 12.56
CA SER A 440 -4.69 9.49 12.79
C SER A 440 -4.99 10.93 13.18
N ILE A 441 -6.27 11.30 13.27
CA ILE A 441 -6.70 12.62 13.72
C ILE A 441 -6.16 12.98 15.11
N TRP A 442 -5.81 11.97 15.92
CA TRP A 442 -5.32 12.13 17.30
C TRP A 442 -3.83 12.46 17.39
N THR A 443 -3.06 12.05 16.39
CA THR A 443 -1.59 12.00 16.44
C THR A 443 -0.94 12.84 15.35
N LEU A 444 -1.69 13.31 14.35
CA LEU A 444 -1.14 14.09 13.24
C LEU A 444 -0.47 15.39 13.74
N SER A 445 -0.92 15.94 14.86
CA SER A 445 -0.29 17.08 15.54
C SER A 445 1.10 16.82 16.12
N ASP A 446 1.52 15.57 16.28
CA ASP A 446 2.77 15.21 16.97
C ASP A 446 4.03 15.42 16.10
N THR A 447 3.87 15.97 14.89
CA THR A 447 4.97 16.36 14.02
C THR A 447 5.56 17.70 14.44
N ASP A 448 6.89 17.84 14.36
CA ASP A 448 7.66 19.00 14.87
C ASP A 448 7.34 20.38 14.27
N ALA A 449 6.44 20.45 13.29
CA ALA A 449 5.92 21.72 12.80
C ALA A 449 4.40 21.62 12.72
N PHE A 450 3.66 22.46 13.46
CA PHE A 450 2.25 22.81 13.18
C PHE A 450 2.15 23.61 11.87
N ALA A 451 2.75 23.06 10.82
CA ALA A 451 2.96 23.70 9.53
C ALA A 451 1.64 23.83 8.79
N THR A 452 0.73 22.85 8.94
CA THR A 452 -0.53 22.77 8.20
C THR A 452 -1.74 23.03 9.08
N GLN A 453 -2.86 23.40 8.45
CA GLN A 453 -4.15 23.52 9.13
C GLN A 453 -4.59 22.18 9.73
N ASP A 454 -4.36 21.08 9.01
CA ASP A 454 -4.67 19.71 9.42
C ASP A 454 -4.02 19.34 10.75
N GLN A 455 -2.73 19.67 10.92
CA GLN A 455 -2.00 19.44 12.17
C GLN A 455 -2.53 20.28 13.32
N ARG A 456 -2.90 21.55 13.06
CA ARG A 456 -3.49 22.45 14.06
C ARG A 456 -4.87 21.97 14.50
N CYS A 457 -5.69 21.50 13.56
CA CYS A 457 -7.01 20.92 13.88
C CYS A 457 -6.89 19.56 14.56
N SER A 458 -5.92 18.73 14.18
CA SER A 458 -5.58 17.49 14.89
C SER A 458 -5.26 17.73 16.37
N HIS A 459 -4.66 18.88 16.71
CA HIS A 459 -4.41 19.24 18.10
C HIS A 459 -5.69 19.41 18.93
N LEU A 460 -6.81 19.83 18.32
CA LEU A 460 -8.10 19.89 19.02
C LEU A 460 -8.58 18.48 19.40
N PHE A 461 -8.44 17.53 18.47
CA PHE A 461 -8.78 16.13 18.72
C PHE A 461 -7.87 15.52 19.80
N HIS A 462 -6.57 15.82 19.77
CA HIS A 462 -5.63 15.45 20.81
C HIS A 462 -6.10 15.94 22.19
N GLU A 463 -6.40 17.23 22.33
CA GLU A 463 -6.87 17.82 23.60
C GLU A 463 -8.17 17.16 24.06
N ILE A 464 -9.14 16.95 23.16
CA ILE A 464 -10.40 16.28 23.48
C ILE A 464 -10.16 14.88 24.02
N ALA A 465 -9.36 14.06 23.33
CA ALA A 465 -9.04 12.71 23.77
C ALA A 465 -8.34 12.70 25.13
N PHE A 466 -7.41 13.63 25.34
CA PHE A 466 -6.72 13.79 26.62
C PHE A 466 -7.70 14.08 27.76
N ARG A 467 -8.64 15.02 27.58
CA ARG A 467 -9.69 15.32 28.57
C ARG A 467 -10.57 14.10 28.87
N VAL A 468 -10.91 13.32 27.85
CA VAL A 468 -11.70 12.09 28.04
C VAL A 468 -10.92 11.02 28.81
N PHE A 469 -9.61 10.88 28.58
CA PHE A 469 -8.80 9.97 29.39
C PHE A 469 -8.73 10.37 30.86
N GLU A 470 -8.63 11.67 31.15
CA GLU A 470 -8.56 12.17 32.53
C GLU A 470 -9.90 12.08 33.27
N SER A 471 -11.00 12.42 32.59
CA SER A 471 -12.29 12.69 33.24
C SER A 471 -13.44 11.77 32.80
N GLY A 472 -13.20 10.86 31.85
CA GLY A 472 -14.20 9.93 31.34
C GLY A 472 -15.47 10.63 30.86
N SER A 473 -16.63 10.18 31.35
CA SER A 473 -17.94 10.76 31.02
C SER A 473 -18.12 12.21 31.47
N SER A 474 -17.29 12.70 32.39
CA SER A 474 -17.35 14.06 32.91
C SER A 474 -16.40 15.02 32.18
N ALA A 475 -15.77 14.55 31.09
CA ALA A 475 -14.84 15.36 30.33
C ALA A 475 -15.50 16.58 29.68
N VAL A 476 -14.80 17.71 29.78
CA VAL A 476 -15.24 19.00 29.25
C VAL A 476 -14.19 19.57 28.30
N LEU A 477 -14.65 20.26 27.27
CA LEU A 477 -13.82 21.08 26.39
C LEU A 477 -13.90 22.53 26.88
N THR A 478 -12.75 23.21 26.97
CA THR A 478 -12.70 24.62 27.40
C THR A 478 -12.67 25.58 26.21
N LEU A 479 -13.25 26.76 26.40
CA LEU A 479 -13.31 27.78 25.36
C LEU A 479 -11.92 28.27 24.97
N ASP A 480 -11.01 28.38 25.95
CA ASP A 480 -9.64 28.83 25.75
C ASP A 480 -8.86 27.84 24.87
N SER A 481 -8.99 26.53 25.09
CA SER A 481 -8.34 25.51 24.23
C SER A 481 -8.76 25.65 22.77
N VAL A 482 -10.05 25.89 22.50
CA VAL A 482 -10.57 26.09 21.13
C VAL A 482 -10.07 27.41 20.53
N LYS A 483 -10.09 28.50 21.31
CA LYS A 483 -9.63 29.83 20.86
C LYS A 483 -8.15 29.83 20.50
N VAL A 484 -7.30 29.16 21.29
CA VAL A 484 -5.87 29.04 20.98
C VAL A 484 -5.69 28.45 19.58
N ILE A 485 -6.34 27.33 19.28
CA ILE A 485 -6.24 26.69 17.96
C ILE A 485 -6.82 27.59 16.86
N LEU A 486 -7.99 28.17 17.10
CA LEU A 486 -8.66 29.07 16.15
C LEU A 486 -7.76 30.24 15.71
N THR A 487 -6.98 30.82 16.63
CA THR A 487 -6.06 31.93 16.28
C THR A 487 -4.92 31.52 15.36
N THR A 488 -4.61 30.22 15.28
CA THR A 488 -3.56 29.68 14.42
C THR A 488 -4.07 29.29 13.02
N LEU A 489 -5.38 29.26 12.79
CA LEU A 489 -5.95 28.88 11.48
C LEU A 489 -5.94 30.05 10.49
N GLU A 490 -5.91 29.71 9.21
CA GLU A 490 -5.93 30.71 8.14
C GLU A 490 -7.31 31.34 8.05
N ARG A 491 -7.33 32.66 7.84
CA ARG A 491 -8.57 33.44 7.81
C ARG A 491 -9.45 33.04 6.64
N GLY A 492 -10.73 32.79 6.92
CA GLY A 492 -11.74 32.41 5.92
C GLY A 492 -11.67 30.95 5.48
N SER A 493 -10.79 30.14 6.06
CA SER A 493 -10.78 28.69 5.80
C SER A 493 -12.02 28.01 6.37
N GLU A 494 -12.42 26.90 5.76
CA GLU A 494 -13.58 26.12 6.21
C GLU A 494 -13.37 25.57 7.63
N MET A 495 -12.16 25.09 7.94
CA MET A 495 -11.78 24.67 9.29
C MET A 495 -11.93 25.80 10.31
N GLN A 496 -11.53 27.03 9.97
CA GLN A 496 -11.71 28.19 10.86
C GLN A 496 -13.19 28.46 11.13
N ARG A 497 -14.04 28.38 10.09
CA ARG A 497 -15.49 28.56 10.25
C ARG A 497 -16.08 27.51 11.21
N ILE A 498 -15.70 26.24 11.05
CA ILE A 498 -16.16 25.17 11.95
C ILE A 498 -15.73 25.43 13.39
N LEU A 499 -14.48 25.87 13.62
CA LEU A 499 -14.03 26.23 14.98
C LEU A 499 -14.79 27.45 15.54
N HIS A 500 -15.15 28.43 14.71
CA HIS A 500 -16.04 29.52 15.14
C HIS A 500 -17.41 28.99 15.58
N ASP A 501 -18.00 28.06 14.82
CA ASP A 501 -19.28 27.45 15.18
C ASP A 501 -19.16 26.65 16.49
N ILE A 502 -18.05 25.94 16.70
CA ILE A 502 -17.74 25.30 17.99
C ILE A 502 -17.65 26.34 19.12
N THR A 503 -16.96 27.48 18.91
CA THR A 503 -16.90 28.53 19.95
C THR A 503 -18.27 29.10 20.29
N ALA A 504 -19.22 29.13 19.35
CA ALA A 504 -20.58 29.59 19.60
C ALA A 504 -21.37 28.63 20.52
N LEU A 505 -21.04 27.33 20.55
CA LEU A 505 -21.70 26.36 21.44
C LEU A 505 -21.50 26.67 22.93
N PHE A 506 -20.43 27.38 23.28
CA PHE A 506 -20.13 27.75 24.65
C PHE A 506 -21.14 28.74 25.23
N SER A 507 -21.81 29.53 24.38
CA SER A 507 -22.73 30.59 24.82
C SER A 507 -22.06 31.49 25.87
N ASP A 508 -22.54 31.48 27.12
CA ASP A 508 -21.98 32.22 28.26
C ASP A 508 -21.10 31.37 29.20
N SER A 509 -20.82 30.11 28.84
CA SER A 509 -20.02 29.17 29.63
C SER A 509 -18.56 29.12 29.16
N ASP A 510 -17.61 28.93 30.08
CA ASP A 510 -16.20 28.72 29.73
C ASP A 510 -15.89 27.27 29.31
N SER A 511 -16.85 26.35 29.49
CA SER A 511 -16.70 24.93 29.14
C SER A 511 -18.01 24.28 28.67
N ILE A 512 -17.88 23.24 27.86
CA ILE A 512 -18.99 22.40 27.41
C ILE A 512 -18.64 20.91 27.59
N PRO A 513 -19.62 20.03 27.86
CA PRO A 513 -19.37 18.58 27.93
C PRO A 513 -18.92 18.06 26.55
N ILE A 514 -18.00 17.08 26.57
CA ILE A 514 -17.58 16.35 25.36
C ILE A 514 -18.52 15.16 25.13
N ILE A 515 -18.63 14.28 26.11
CA ILE A 515 -19.46 13.08 26.03
C ILE A 515 -20.94 13.43 26.11
N GLY A 516 -21.75 12.86 25.21
CA GLY A 516 -23.18 13.13 25.04
C GLY A 516 -23.50 14.43 24.30
N ASN A 517 -22.50 15.22 23.88
CA ASN A 517 -22.71 16.47 23.16
C ASN A 517 -22.80 16.23 21.64
N THR A 518 -24.00 15.90 21.18
CA THR A 518 -24.26 15.57 19.76
C THR A 518 -23.99 16.74 18.82
N MET A 519 -24.19 17.99 19.27
CA MET A 519 -23.92 19.19 18.48
C MET A 519 -22.41 19.38 18.27
N LEU A 520 -21.62 19.31 19.34
CA LEU A 520 -20.15 19.32 19.23
C LEU A 520 -19.66 18.19 18.32
N ASN A 521 -20.18 16.98 18.48
CA ASN A 521 -19.83 15.84 17.62
C ASN A 521 -20.11 16.12 16.14
N SER A 522 -21.21 16.79 15.79
CA SER A 522 -21.52 17.12 14.38
C SER A 522 -20.44 18.01 13.74
N TYR A 523 -19.99 19.04 14.46
CA TYR A 523 -18.91 19.91 14.01
C TYR A 523 -17.55 19.20 13.99
N LEU A 524 -17.27 18.35 14.97
CA LEU A 524 -16.04 17.56 15.00
C LEU A 524 -16.00 16.55 13.85
N ALA A 525 -17.13 15.94 13.49
CA ALA A 525 -17.22 15.05 12.32
C ALA A 525 -16.98 15.79 11.01
N GLU A 526 -17.57 16.99 10.86
CA GLU A 526 -17.29 17.86 9.72
C GLU A 526 -15.79 18.23 9.66
N LEU A 527 -15.21 18.63 10.79
CA LEU A 527 -13.80 18.98 10.90
C LEU A 527 -12.89 17.78 10.55
N ALA A 528 -13.18 16.60 11.08
CA ALA A 528 -12.41 15.38 10.83
C ALA A 528 -12.41 15.02 9.34
N SER A 529 -13.53 15.25 8.64
CA SER A 529 -13.65 15.00 7.20
C SER A 529 -12.76 15.90 6.33
N LEU A 530 -12.33 17.05 6.86
CA LEU A 530 -11.45 17.99 6.18
C LEU A 530 -9.97 17.72 6.40
N ILE A 531 -9.59 16.97 7.45
CA ILE A 531 -8.19 16.68 7.77
C ILE A 531 -7.65 15.62 6.80
N ASN A 532 -6.62 15.96 6.02
CA ASN A 532 -6.01 15.06 5.05
C ASN A 532 -4.88 14.23 5.68
N ILE A 533 -5.26 13.12 6.32
CA ILE A 533 -4.32 12.14 6.89
C ILE A 533 -3.69 11.25 5.82
N LYS A 534 -4.37 11.07 4.69
CA LYS A 534 -4.00 10.10 3.66
C LYS A 534 -2.64 10.43 3.07
N ASP A 535 -2.43 11.67 2.65
CA ASP A 535 -1.18 12.08 1.99
C ASP A 535 0.03 11.96 2.92
N GLU A 536 -0.14 12.27 4.22
CA GLU A 536 0.93 12.12 5.22
C GLU A 536 1.28 10.65 5.47
N ASN A 537 0.28 9.77 5.47
CA ASN A 537 0.51 8.33 5.56
C ASN A 537 1.15 7.75 4.29
N GLU A 538 0.83 8.27 3.11
CA GLU A 538 1.50 7.89 1.86
C GLU A 538 2.98 8.29 1.89
N LYS A 539 3.31 9.50 2.37
CA LYS A 539 4.71 9.93 2.57
C LYS A 539 5.47 9.00 3.52
N LYS A 540 4.88 8.66 4.68
CA LYS A 540 5.48 7.69 5.62
C LYS A 540 5.64 6.31 4.99
N SER A 541 4.66 5.86 4.21
CA SER A 541 4.71 4.56 3.52
C SER A 541 5.90 4.50 2.56
N LEU A 542 6.14 5.56 1.79
CA LEU A 542 7.29 5.68 0.89
C LEU A 542 8.63 5.71 1.65
N ALA A 543 8.68 6.42 2.78
CA ALA A 543 9.88 6.48 3.62
C ALA A 543 10.24 5.10 4.20
N LEU A 544 9.27 4.39 4.77
CA LEU A 544 9.46 3.02 5.27
C LEU A 544 9.81 2.05 4.16
N GLN A 545 9.18 2.21 2.99
CA GLN A 545 9.51 1.39 1.83
C GLN A 545 10.97 1.60 1.43
N ALA A 546 11.48 2.83 1.47
CA ALA A 546 12.88 3.11 1.19
C ALA A 546 13.84 2.54 2.23
N GLU A 547 13.50 2.69 3.51
CA GLU A 547 14.27 2.12 4.62
C GLU A 547 14.42 0.60 4.49
N TYR A 548 13.31 -0.10 4.28
CA TYR A 548 13.30 -1.56 4.31
C TYR A 548 13.70 -2.24 3.00
N TYR A 549 13.56 -1.58 1.84
CA TYR A 549 13.74 -2.23 0.53
C TYR A 549 14.86 -1.65 -0.32
N TYR A 550 15.32 -0.42 -0.05
CA TYR A 550 16.33 0.26 -0.86
C TYR A 550 17.63 0.56 -0.09
N ASN A 551 17.59 0.66 1.23
CA ASN A 551 18.76 0.88 2.09
C ASN A 551 18.94 -0.23 3.14
N PRO A 552 19.12 -1.51 2.72
CA PRO A 552 19.28 -2.62 3.66
C PRO A 552 20.56 -2.54 4.50
#